data_AF-A0A0C9Z5X6-F1
#
_entry.id   AF-A0A0C9Z5X6-F1
#
_cell.length_a   1.000
_cell.length_b   1.000
_cell.length_c   1.000
_cell.angle_alpha   90.00
_cell.angle_beta   90.00
_cell.angle_gamma   90.00
#
_symmetry.space_group_name_H-M   'P 1'
#
loop_
_entity.id
_entity.type
_entity.pdbx_description
1 polymer ?
#
loop_
_entity_poly.entity_id
_entity_poly.type
_entity_poly.pdbx_seq_one_letter_code
_entity_poly.pdbx_strand_id
1 'polypeptide(L)'
;CQHCHALLLSTEANSFCCGNGSRALPVLHPLPTRMRALLNDATRLRHIMEFCRVVNNFFSFAGIGVSGGFQHFNCGAGAGPPAVAITGRTYH
;
A
#
# COMPACT_ATOMS: atom_id res chain seq x y z
N CYS A 1 3.70 -7.74 -21.50
CA CYS A 1 3.83 -9.17 -21.87
C CYS A 1 2.80 -9.55 -22.93
N GLN A 2 3.16 -10.34 -23.93
CA GLN A 2 2.23 -10.79 -24.99
C GLN A 2 1.30 -11.93 -24.57
N HIS A 3 1.66 -12.70 -23.55
CA HIS A 3 0.84 -13.82 -23.06
C HIS A 3 -0.11 -13.39 -21.94
N CYS A 4 0.45 -12.75 -20.91
CA CYS A 4 -0.25 -12.42 -19.68
C CYS A 4 -0.83 -10.98 -19.67
N HIS A 5 -0.53 -10.18 -20.71
CA HIS A 5 -0.85 -8.75 -20.83
C HIS A 5 -0.39 -7.85 -19.67
N ALA A 6 0.38 -8.36 -18.70
CA ALA A 6 0.97 -7.52 -17.66
C ALA A 6 1.85 -6.43 -18.30
N LEU A 7 1.72 -5.22 -17.77
CA LEU A 7 2.63 -4.12 -18.03
C LEU A 7 3.97 -4.47 -17.38
N LEU A 8 5.02 -4.52 -18.20
CA LEU A 8 6.39 -4.75 -17.77
C LEU A 8 7.16 -3.43 -17.88
N LEU A 9 8.11 -3.22 -16.99
CA LEU A 9 9.07 -2.13 -17.12
C LEU A 9 10.00 -2.38 -18.31
N SER A 10 10.61 -1.32 -18.84
CA SER A 10 11.49 -1.40 -20.02
C SER A 10 12.70 -2.32 -19.83
N THR A 11 13.12 -2.54 -18.60
CA THR A 11 14.26 -3.39 -18.23
C THR A 11 13.86 -4.83 -17.88
N GLU A 12 12.57 -5.15 -17.81
CA GLU A 12 12.09 -6.46 -17.39
C GLU A 12 12.01 -7.43 -18.57
N ALA A 13 12.53 -8.65 -18.37
CA ALA A 13 12.39 -9.71 -19.34
C ALA A 13 10.92 -10.16 -19.47
N ASN A 14 10.50 -10.54 -20.68
CA ASN A 14 9.13 -10.97 -20.96
C ASN A 14 8.72 -12.25 -20.19
N SER A 15 9.71 -13.03 -19.74
CA SER A 15 9.53 -14.22 -18.91
C SER A 15 9.17 -13.91 -17.45
N PHE A 16 9.32 -12.66 -17.00
CA PHE A 16 9.19 -12.29 -15.59
C PHE A 16 7.76 -12.46 -15.04
N CYS A 17 6.70 -12.11 -15.79
CA CYS A 17 5.32 -12.19 -15.27
C CYS A 17 4.78 -13.63 -15.20
N CYS A 18 4.97 -14.41 -16.27
CA CYS A 18 4.22 -15.65 -16.49
C CYS A 18 5.10 -16.80 -16.98
N GLY A 19 6.42 -16.62 -17.04
CA GLY A 19 7.33 -17.60 -17.63
C GLY A 19 6.99 -17.88 -19.10
N ASN A 20 6.83 -16.83 -19.92
CA ASN A 20 6.46 -16.95 -21.35
C ASN A 20 5.18 -17.76 -21.60
N GLY A 21 4.15 -17.54 -20.78
CA GLY A 21 2.84 -18.22 -20.91
C GLY A 21 2.71 -19.52 -20.11
N SER A 22 3.77 -19.95 -19.42
CA SER A 22 3.74 -21.15 -18.57
C SER A 22 2.77 -21.04 -17.38
N ARG A 23 2.42 -19.83 -16.96
CA ARG A 23 1.50 -19.55 -15.84
C ARG A 23 0.34 -18.70 -16.31
N ALA A 24 -0.87 -19.13 -16.02
CA ALA A 24 -2.07 -18.32 -16.18
C ALA A 24 -2.21 -17.36 -14.99
N LEU A 25 -2.19 -16.05 -15.25
CA LEU A 25 -2.56 -15.08 -14.22
C LEU A 25 -4.09 -15.06 -14.11
N PRO A 26 -4.66 -15.15 -12.90
CA PRO A 26 -6.10 -14.99 -12.73
C PRO A 26 -6.53 -13.60 -13.19
N VAL A 27 -7.73 -13.49 -13.76
CA VAL A 27 -8.30 -12.20 -14.10
C VAL A 27 -8.47 -11.41 -12.80
N LEU A 28 -7.82 -10.24 -12.74
CA LEU A 28 -7.94 -9.37 -11.58
C LEU A 28 -9.39 -8.92 -11.45
N HIS A 29 -9.92 -9.01 -10.23
CA HIS A 29 -11.25 -8.48 -9.93
C HIS A 29 -11.28 -6.97 -10.21
N PRO A 30 -12.43 -6.43 -10.63
CA PRO A 30 -12.55 -5.01 -10.87
C PRO A 30 -12.24 -4.23 -9.59
N LEU A 31 -11.56 -3.10 -9.75
CA LEU A 31 -11.19 -2.25 -8.64
C LEU A 31 -12.44 -1.87 -7.81
N PRO A 32 -12.39 -1.95 -6.47
CA PRO A 32 -13.52 -1.57 -5.62
C PRO A 32 -14.06 -0.18 -5.96
N THR A 33 -15.39 -0.01 -5.90
CA THR A 33 -16.07 1.22 -6.35
C THR A 33 -15.49 2.49 -5.74
N ARG A 34 -15.13 2.47 -4.45
CA ARG A 34 -14.54 3.63 -3.76
C ARG A 34 -13.15 4.00 -4.31
N MET A 35 -12.31 3.00 -4.57
CA MET A 35 -11.00 3.24 -5.18
C MET A 35 -11.14 3.73 -6.63
N ARG A 36 -12.10 3.20 -7.38
CA ARG A 36 -12.38 3.68 -8.74
C ARG A 36 -12.86 5.14 -8.76
N ALA A 37 -13.75 5.50 -7.84
CA ALA A 37 -14.21 6.88 -7.69
C ALA A 37 -13.06 7.83 -7.32
N LEU A 38 -12.12 7.35 -6.49
CA LEU A 38 -10.94 8.10 -6.08
C LEU A 38 -9.99 8.38 -7.25
N LEU A 39 -9.78 7.39 -8.12
CA LEU A 39 -8.94 7.54 -9.32
C LEU A 39 -9.57 8.45 -10.38
N ASN A 40 -10.90 8.52 -10.43
CA ASN A 40 -11.63 9.35 -11.40
C ASN A 40 -11.82 10.81 -10.95
N ASP A 41 -11.51 11.15 -9.71
CA ASP A 41 -11.53 12.52 -9.19
C ASP A 41 -10.12 13.11 -9.26
N ALA A 42 -9.86 13.97 -10.25
CA ALA A 42 -8.55 14.57 -10.49
C ALA A 42 -8.02 15.38 -9.29
N THR A 43 -8.90 16.00 -8.51
CA THR A 43 -8.50 16.79 -7.34
C THR A 43 -8.02 15.87 -6.22
N ARG A 44 -8.79 14.82 -5.93
CA ARG A 44 -8.42 13.83 -4.91
C ARG A 44 -7.19 13.02 -5.32
N LEU A 45 -7.08 12.67 -6.59
CA LEU A 45 -5.92 11.97 -7.14
C LEU A 45 -4.65 12.81 -6.97
N ARG A 46 -4.70 14.12 -7.27
CA ARG A 46 -3.58 15.04 -7.04
C ARG A 46 -3.12 15.03 -5.58
N HIS A 47 -4.06 15.11 -4.64
CA HIS A 47 -3.73 15.07 -3.21
C HIS A 47 -3.09 13.72 -2.82
N ILE A 48 -3.58 12.60 -3.35
CA ILE A 48 -2.97 11.29 -3.09
C ILE A 48 -1.55 11.19 -3.65
N MET A 49 -1.31 11.74 -4.83
CA MET A 49 0.04 11.76 -5.40
C MET A 49 0.99 12.63 -4.55
N GLU A 50 0.52 13.79 -4.09
CA GLU A 50 1.28 14.68 -3.21
C GLU A 50 1.68 13.99 -1.89
N PHE A 51 0.74 13.25 -1.29
CA PHE A 51 0.96 12.54 -0.03
C PHE A 51 1.32 11.06 -0.19
N CYS A 52 1.66 10.60 -1.40
CA CYS A 52 1.79 9.16 -1.70
C CYS A 52 2.79 8.45 -0.77
N ARG A 53 3.90 9.11 -0.43
CA ARG A 53 4.91 8.58 0.50
C ARG A 53 4.36 8.43 1.91
N VAL A 54 3.61 9.42 2.39
CA VAL A 54 2.99 9.41 3.72
C VAL A 54 1.92 8.33 3.79
N VAL A 55 1.08 8.23 2.77
CA VAL A 55 0.05 7.20 2.65
C VAL A 55 0.66 5.80 2.60
N ASN A 56 1.70 5.59 1.78
CA ASN A 56 2.40 4.31 1.68
C ASN A 56 3.06 3.94 3.02
N ASN A 57 3.73 4.89 3.68
CA ASN A 57 4.30 4.65 5.00
C ASN A 57 3.22 4.29 6.03
N PHE A 58 2.10 5.02 6.04
CA PHE A 58 0.98 4.72 6.92
C PHE A 58 0.45 3.29 6.72
N PHE A 59 0.25 2.85 5.47
CA PHE A 59 -0.19 1.48 5.18
C PHE A 59 0.87 0.43 5.51
N SER A 60 2.15 0.72 5.30
CA SER A 60 3.24 -0.16 5.72
C SER A 60 3.24 -0.41 7.23
N PHE A 61 2.87 0.60 8.03
CA PHE A 61 2.70 0.45 9.48
C PHE A 61 1.36 -0.15 9.88
N ALA A 62 0.29 0.04 9.10
CA ALA A 62 -1.01 -0.58 9.35
C ALA A 62 -1.00 -2.11 9.16
N GLY A 63 -0.07 -2.62 8.34
CA GLY A 63 0.18 -4.06 8.18
C GLY A 63 0.97 -4.69 9.34
N ILE A 64 1.55 -3.88 10.23
CA ILE A 64 2.19 -4.37 11.44
C ILE A 64 1.06 -4.70 12.42
N GLY A 65 0.82 -6.00 12.61
CA GLY A 65 -0.10 -6.49 13.63
C GLY A 65 0.34 -5.98 15.00
N VAL A 66 -0.34 -4.95 15.50
CA VAL A 66 -0.16 -4.48 16.87
C VAL A 66 -0.90 -5.44 17.80
N SER A 67 -0.15 -6.17 18.61
CA SER A 67 -0.71 -6.93 19.74
C SER A 67 -1.01 -6.05 20.96
N GLY A 68 -0.70 -4.75 20.89
CA GLY A 68 -0.95 -3.75 21.93
C GLY A 68 -1.83 -2.60 21.42
N GLY A 69 -2.81 -2.19 22.20
CA GLY A 69 -3.73 -1.09 21.84
C GLY A 69 -3.05 0.28 21.71
N PHE A 70 -3.77 1.24 21.13
CA PHE A 70 -3.33 2.64 21.01
C PHE A 70 -3.06 3.25 22.39
N GLN A 71 -1.82 3.69 22.64
CA GLN A 71 -1.48 4.44 23.86
C GLN A 71 -1.59 5.94 23.62
N HIS A 72 -2.32 6.63 24.49
CA HIS A 72 -2.36 8.08 24.53
C HIS A 72 -1.25 8.56 25.46
N PHE A 73 -0.29 9.31 24.94
CA PHE A 73 0.77 9.92 25.76
C PHE A 73 0.24 11.21 26.40
N ASN A 74 0.07 11.18 27.72
CA ASN A 74 -0.29 12.36 28.50
C ASN A 74 0.98 13.18 28.75
N CYS A 75 1.23 14.16 27.88
CA CYS A 75 2.33 15.13 28.03
C CYS A 75 1.85 16.33 28.85
N GLY A 76 1.55 16.13 30.15
CA GLY A 76 1.11 17.21 31.03
C GLY A 76 -0.27 17.79 30.67
N ALA A 77 -0.42 19.13 30.69
CA ALA A 77 -1.70 19.85 30.57
C ALA A 77 -2.40 19.77 29.19
N GLY A 78 -1.93 18.90 28.29
CA GLY A 78 -2.56 18.65 27.00
C GLY A 78 -2.25 17.24 26.49
N ALA A 79 -3.17 16.69 25.70
CA ALA A 79 -2.91 15.45 24.97
C ALA A 79 -1.80 15.71 23.94
N GLY A 80 -0.70 14.96 24.04
CA GLY A 80 0.36 15.02 23.05
C GLY A 80 -0.12 14.54 21.67
N PRO A 81 0.60 14.85 20.58
CA PRO A 81 0.26 14.36 19.26
C PRO A 81 0.16 12.82 19.27
N PRO A 82 -0.81 12.22 18.56
CA PRO A 82 -1.01 10.77 18.57
C PRO A 82 0.27 10.09 18.10
N ALA A 83 0.88 9.29 18.98
CA ALA A 83 2.09 8.54 18.69
C ALA A 83 1.77 7.04 18.72
N VAL A 84 2.30 6.32 17.74
CA VAL A 84 2.18 4.86 17.65
C VAL A 84 3.50 4.27 18.15
N ALA A 85 3.48 3.66 19.33
CA ALA A 85 4.62 2.89 19.83
C ALA A 85 4.57 1.48 19.23
N ILE A 86 5.52 1.18 18.36
CA ILE A 86 5.64 -0.15 17.74
C ILE A 86 6.61 -0.95 18.59
N THR A 87 6.11 -1.98 19.28
CA THR A 87 6.95 -2.92 20.02
C THR A 87 6.82 -4.30 19.38
N GLY A 88 7.89 -4.74 18.71
CA GLY A 88 7.98 -6.06 18.10
C GLY A 88 9.35 -6.69 18.35
N ARG A 89 9.42 -8.02 18.34
CA ARG A 89 10.69 -8.74 18.36
C ARG A 89 11.15 -8.95 16.92
N THR A 90 12.31 -8.41 16.56
CA THR A 90 13.02 -8.74 15.33
C THR A 90 13.52 -10.18 15.45
N TYR A 91 12.95 -11.09 14.66
CA TYR A 91 13.58 -12.40 14.43
C TYR A 91 14.55 -12.21 13.25
N HIS A 92 15.84 -12.33 13.54
CA HIS A 92 16.91 -12.38 12.55
C HIS A 92 17.11 -13.82 12.10
#